data_AF-A0A7G8DSR0-F1
#
_entry.id   AF-A0A7G8DSR0-F1
#
_cell.length_a   1.000
_cell.length_b   1.000
_cell.length_c   1.000
_cell.angle_alpha   90.00
_cell.angle_beta   90.00
_cell.angle_gamma   90.00
#
_symmetry.space_group_name_H-M   'P 1'
#
loop_
_entity.id
_entity.type
_entity.pdbx_description
1 polymer ?
#
loop_
_entity_poly.entity_id
_entity_poly.type
_entity_poly.pdbx_seq_one_letter_code
_entity_poly.pdbx_strand_id
1 'polypeptide(L)'
;MPLLFAHLMQTGFGGFYDGVAHLFLTPSDLLLVLGLALLAGQQGPQGGRLLLTLLPLSWWIGLAVGQHWGLDFTLALLTTMLFSSVGVLVALSLRLSPLLLAFTVAGSGLLFGLINGFTMPSAASGLPLDVLGVVSGVAVLSVLISAQVAATRSNGFCIAVRVAGSWIAAAGFLSVGMLFKAA
;
A
#
# COMPACT_ATOMS: atom_id res chain seq x y z
N MET A 1 26.46 -18.80 20.13
CA MET A 1 25.73 -19.52 19.07
C MET A 1 25.00 -18.47 18.26
N PRO A 2 25.17 -18.37 16.93
CA PRO A 2 24.45 -17.36 16.18
C PRO A 2 22.96 -17.73 16.21
N LEU A 3 22.12 -16.80 16.66
CA LEU A 3 20.67 -16.91 16.54
C LEU A 3 20.36 -16.89 15.04
N LEU A 4 20.07 -18.07 14.48
CA LEU A 4 19.60 -18.22 13.11
C LEU A 4 18.18 -17.65 13.04
N PHE A 5 18.09 -16.35 12.78
CA PHE A 5 16.83 -15.71 12.39
C PHE A 5 16.46 -16.20 10.98
N ALA A 6 15.95 -17.42 10.86
CA ALA A 6 15.39 -17.95 9.61
C ALA A 6 14.12 -17.18 9.16
N HIS A 7 13.72 -16.15 9.91
CA HIS A 7 12.53 -15.34 9.70
C HIS A 7 12.84 -13.97 9.07
N LEU A 8 14.11 -13.55 9.02
CA LEU A 8 14.52 -12.33 8.33
C LEU A 8 14.90 -12.69 6.89
N MET A 9 13.91 -12.64 6.00
CA MET A 9 14.08 -12.80 4.56
C MET A 9 14.92 -11.65 3.98
N GLN A 10 16.24 -11.80 4.01
CA GLN A 10 17.14 -11.01 3.19
C GLN A 10 17.14 -11.62 1.79
N THR A 11 16.82 -10.83 0.77
CA THR A 11 16.84 -11.28 -0.63
C THR A 11 18.26 -11.60 -1.12
N GLY A 12 19.27 -11.15 -0.39
CA GLY A 12 20.69 -11.24 -0.77
C GLY A 12 21.12 -10.19 -1.79
N PHE A 13 20.19 -9.37 -2.30
CA PHE A 13 20.48 -8.31 -3.28
C PHE A 13 20.74 -6.93 -2.64
N GLY A 14 20.64 -6.83 -1.31
CA GLY A 14 20.91 -5.62 -0.53
C GLY A 14 19.66 -4.84 -0.14
N GLY A 15 19.81 -3.92 0.81
CA GLY A 15 18.69 -3.26 1.50
C GLY A 15 17.66 -2.63 0.57
N PHE A 16 18.08 -2.02 -0.54
CA PHE A 16 17.13 -1.46 -1.52
C PHE A 16 16.18 -2.51 -2.11
N TYR A 17 16.71 -3.65 -2.55
CA TYR A 17 15.89 -4.72 -3.12
C TYR A 17 15.09 -5.46 -2.05
N ASP A 18 15.61 -5.56 -0.83
CA ASP A 18 14.84 -6.05 0.33
C ASP A 18 13.62 -5.16 0.58
N GLY A 19 13.79 -3.84 0.49
CA GLY A 19 12.70 -2.87 0.59
C GLY A 19 11.66 -3.00 -0.54
N VAL A 20 12.11 -3.17 -1.78
CA VAL A 20 11.19 -3.45 -2.91
C VAL A 20 10.42 -4.75 -2.66
N ALA A 21 11.11 -5.82 -2.25
CA ALA A 21 10.51 -7.12 -1.99
C ALA A 21 9.51 -7.07 -0.83
N HIS A 22 9.78 -6.28 0.21
CA HIS A 22 8.89 -6.11 1.36
C HIS A 22 7.46 -5.75 0.96
N LEU A 23 7.29 -4.87 -0.03
CA LEU A 23 5.98 -4.50 -0.55
C LEU A 23 5.21 -5.70 -1.12
N PHE A 24 5.89 -6.61 -1.82
CA PHE A 24 5.27 -7.79 -2.43
C PHE A 24 5.07 -8.93 -1.43
N LEU A 25 5.86 -8.96 -0.36
CA LEU A 25 5.77 -9.94 0.72
C LEU A 25 4.77 -9.55 1.81
N THR A 26 4.29 -8.31 1.80
CA THR A 26 3.28 -7.79 2.74
C THR A 26 1.94 -7.62 2.02
N PRO A 27 1.03 -8.62 2.06
CA PRO A 27 -0.16 -8.61 1.22
C PRO A 27 -1.09 -7.42 1.45
N SER A 28 -1.21 -6.94 2.69
CA SER A 28 -2.01 -5.76 3.02
C SER A 28 -1.54 -4.52 2.24
N ASP A 29 -0.22 -4.34 2.15
CA ASP A 29 0.40 -3.18 1.52
C ASP A 29 0.22 -3.24 0.02
N LEU A 30 0.48 -4.42 -0.56
CA LEU A 30 0.23 -4.66 -1.98
C LEU A 30 -1.24 -4.40 -2.33
N LEU A 31 -2.19 -4.97 -1.57
CA LEU A 31 -3.62 -4.79 -1.82
C LEU A 31 -4.05 -3.33 -1.70
N LEU A 32 -3.51 -2.57 -0.73
CA LEU A 32 -3.77 -1.14 -0.61
C LEU A 32 -3.23 -0.38 -1.84
N VAL A 33 -1.96 -0.59 -2.21
CA VAL A 33 -1.32 0.12 -3.32
C VAL A 33 -2.05 -0.18 -4.63
N LEU A 34 -2.39 -1.45 -4.88
CA LEU A 34 -3.22 -1.85 -6.01
C LEU A 34 -4.58 -1.15 -5.98
N GLY A 35 -5.27 -1.17 -4.84
CA GLY A 35 -6.58 -0.55 -4.67
C GLY A 35 -6.56 0.96 -4.93
N LEU A 36 -5.61 1.69 -4.35
CA LEU A 36 -5.47 3.13 -4.54
C LEU A 36 -5.07 3.47 -5.98
N ALA A 37 -4.23 2.67 -6.62
CA ALA A 37 -3.85 2.86 -8.01
C ALA A 37 -5.02 2.67 -8.98
N LEU A 38 -5.83 1.62 -8.76
CA LEU A 38 -7.06 1.39 -9.50
C LEU A 38 -8.07 2.54 -9.28
N LEU A 39 -8.29 2.93 -8.02
CA LEU A 39 -9.23 3.99 -7.64
C LEU A 39 -8.84 5.34 -8.25
N ALA A 40 -7.57 5.73 -8.14
CA ALA A 40 -7.06 6.98 -8.69
C ALA A 40 -7.12 6.99 -10.22
N GLY A 41 -6.81 5.86 -10.86
CA GLY A 41 -6.95 5.70 -12.31
C GLY A 41 -8.40 5.85 -12.78
N GLN A 42 -9.38 5.33 -12.02
CA GLN A 42 -10.82 5.53 -12.30
C GLN A 42 -11.22 7.02 -12.26
N GLN A 43 -10.55 7.85 -11.45
CA GLN A 43 -10.77 9.31 -11.43
C GLN A 43 -10.12 10.03 -12.62
N GLY A 44 -9.40 9.33 -13.49
CA GLY A 44 -8.73 9.87 -14.67
C GLY A 44 -7.33 10.44 -14.40
N PRO A 45 -6.72 11.14 -15.40
CA PRO A 45 -5.32 11.56 -15.32
C PRO A 45 -4.97 12.48 -14.14
N GLN A 46 -5.93 13.29 -13.67
CA GLN A 46 -5.75 14.13 -12.48
C GLN A 46 -5.62 13.27 -11.21
N GLY A 47 -6.44 12.23 -11.07
CA GLY A 47 -6.36 11.30 -9.94
C GLY A 47 -5.03 10.54 -9.91
N GLY A 48 -4.57 10.04 -11.06
CA GLY A 48 -3.26 9.37 -11.17
C GLY A 48 -2.08 10.28 -10.79
N ARG A 49 -2.10 11.56 -11.21
CA ARG A 49 -1.06 12.53 -10.81
C ARG A 49 -1.07 12.81 -9.30
N LEU A 50 -2.26 12.95 -8.72
CA LEU A 50 -2.41 13.15 -7.28
C LEU A 50 -1.90 11.93 -6.50
N LEU A 51 -2.18 10.71 -6.97
CA LEU A 51 -1.67 9.49 -6.37
C LEU A 51 -0.14 9.45 -6.42
N LEU A 52 0.45 9.73 -7.59
CA LEU A 52 1.90 9.66 -7.81
C LEU A 52 2.68 10.62 -6.91
N THR A 53 2.10 11.76 -6.56
CA THR A 53 2.71 12.70 -5.63
C THR A 53 2.43 12.33 -4.18
N LEU A 54 1.16 12.16 -3.82
CA LEU A 54 0.77 12.02 -2.42
C LEU A 54 1.14 10.66 -1.83
N LEU A 55 0.96 9.56 -2.55
CA LEU A 55 1.15 8.23 -1.96
C LEU A 55 2.62 7.99 -1.58
N PRO A 56 3.63 8.17 -2.47
CA PRO A 56 5.01 7.94 -2.10
C PRO A 56 5.50 8.91 -1.00
N LEU A 57 5.09 10.18 -1.06
CA LEU A 57 5.47 11.18 -0.04
C LEU A 57 4.88 10.85 1.33
N SER A 58 3.58 10.58 1.40
CA SER A 58 2.91 10.22 2.65
C SER A 58 3.46 8.91 3.23
N TRP A 59 3.72 7.92 2.37
CA TRP A 59 4.34 6.66 2.79
C TRP A 59 5.76 6.87 3.34
N TRP A 60 6.57 7.66 2.65
CA TRP A 60 7.92 7.98 3.10
C TRP A 60 7.93 8.70 4.45
N ILE A 61 7.05 9.70 4.63
CA ILE A 61 6.89 10.42 5.89
C ILE A 61 6.46 9.46 7.00
N GLY A 62 5.43 8.63 6.74
CA GLY A 62 4.96 7.64 7.70
C GLY A 62 6.09 6.71 8.14
N LEU A 63 6.83 6.17 7.17
CA LEU A 63 7.93 5.25 7.42
C LEU A 63 9.07 5.90 8.21
N ALA A 64 9.47 7.11 7.85
CA ALA A 64 10.47 7.87 8.58
C ALA A 64 10.04 8.11 10.05
N VAL A 65 8.79 8.48 10.30
CA VAL A 65 8.25 8.63 11.66
C VAL A 65 8.21 7.27 12.38
N GLY A 66 7.82 6.21 11.68
CA GLY A 66 7.69 4.86 12.23
C GLY A 66 9.00 4.32 12.80
N GLN A 67 10.11 4.51 12.08
CA GLN A 67 11.42 4.06 12.57
C GLN A 67 11.88 4.70 13.89
N HIS A 68 11.28 5.84 14.28
CA HIS A 68 11.63 6.54 15.52
C HIS A 68 10.68 6.23 16.67
N TRP A 69 9.47 5.72 16.40
CA TRP A 69 8.44 5.47 17.40
C TRP A 69 8.10 3.98 17.42
N GLY A 70 8.43 3.23 18.47
CA GLY A 70 7.94 1.86 18.63
C GLY A 70 6.55 1.88 19.27
N LEU A 71 5.48 1.70 18.48
CA LEU A 71 4.13 1.55 19.02
C LEU A 71 3.69 0.08 18.99
N ASP A 72 3.34 -0.49 20.15
CA ASP A 72 2.89 -1.88 20.33
C ASP A 72 1.44 -2.14 19.87
N PHE A 73 0.90 -1.35 18.93
CA PHE A 73 -0.49 -1.51 18.50
C PHE A 73 -0.64 -2.49 17.34
N THR A 74 -1.43 -3.55 17.53
CA THR A 74 -1.93 -4.39 16.44
C THR A 74 -2.97 -3.64 15.61
N LEU A 75 -2.49 -2.79 14.69
CA LEU A 75 -3.31 -2.02 13.73
C LEU A 75 -3.87 -2.88 12.58
N ALA A 76 -3.75 -4.20 12.67
CA ALA A 76 -4.16 -5.15 11.64
C ALA A 76 -5.63 -5.00 11.25
N LEU A 77 -6.53 -4.78 12.22
CA LEU A 77 -7.95 -4.56 11.92
C LEU A 77 -8.15 -3.25 11.14
N LEU A 78 -7.45 -2.17 11.52
CA LEU A 78 -7.55 -0.87 10.87
C LEU A 78 -7.03 -0.91 9.43
N THR A 79 -5.84 -1.47 9.21
CA THR A 79 -5.27 -1.61 7.86
C THR A 79 -6.14 -2.50 6.99
N THR A 80 -6.67 -3.59 7.56
CA THR A 80 -7.59 -4.49 6.85
C THR A 80 -8.87 -3.78 6.45
N MET A 81 -9.51 -3.05 7.37
CA MET A 81 -10.69 -2.26 7.05
C MET A 81 -10.41 -1.20 5.99
N LEU A 82 -9.23 -0.58 6.01
CA LEU A 82 -8.87 0.48 5.06
C LEU A 82 -8.71 -0.05 3.63
N PHE A 83 -7.88 -1.08 3.41
CA PHE A 83 -7.74 -1.62 2.05
C PHE A 83 -9.03 -2.29 1.57
N SER A 84 -9.83 -2.89 2.47
CA SER A 84 -11.17 -3.42 2.14
C SER A 84 -12.08 -2.31 1.62
N SER A 85 -12.11 -1.18 2.33
CA SER A 85 -12.92 -0.01 1.96
C SER A 85 -12.49 0.54 0.59
N VAL A 86 -11.19 0.65 0.34
CA VAL A 86 -10.65 1.04 -0.97
C VAL A 86 -11.10 0.06 -2.06
N GLY A 87 -11.04 -1.26 -1.81
CA GLY A 87 -11.56 -2.27 -2.73
C GLY A 87 -13.04 -2.08 -3.08
N VAL A 88 -13.87 -1.77 -2.07
CA VAL A 88 -15.30 -1.45 -2.26
C VAL A 88 -15.46 -0.19 -3.13
N LEU A 89 -14.70 0.87 -2.87
CA LEU A 89 -14.73 2.11 -3.67
C LEU A 89 -14.39 1.82 -5.15
N VAL A 90 -13.40 0.97 -5.41
CA VAL A 90 -13.00 0.55 -6.77
C VAL A 90 -14.10 -0.28 -7.44
N ALA A 91 -14.68 -1.26 -6.72
CA ALA A 91 -15.73 -2.15 -7.23
C ALA A 91 -17.00 -1.38 -7.62
N LEU A 92 -17.36 -0.40 -6.80
CA LEU A 92 -18.49 0.50 -7.05
C LEU A 92 -18.16 1.60 -8.07
N SER A 93 -16.89 1.75 -8.46
CA SER A 93 -16.40 2.79 -9.37
C SER A 93 -16.85 4.19 -8.94
N LEU A 94 -16.79 4.47 -7.64
CA LEU A 94 -17.29 5.73 -7.09
C LEU A 94 -16.42 6.89 -7.57
N ARG A 95 -17.10 7.98 -7.96
CA ARG A 95 -16.45 9.26 -8.25
C ARG A 95 -16.21 9.99 -6.95
N LEU A 96 -14.95 10.21 -6.60
CA LEU A 96 -14.56 10.94 -5.40
C LEU A 96 -14.27 12.40 -5.76
N SER A 97 -14.56 13.31 -4.83
CA SER A 97 -14.03 14.67 -4.93
C SER A 97 -12.49 14.62 -4.83
N PRO A 98 -11.75 15.54 -5.46
CA PRO A 98 -10.29 15.56 -5.39
C PRO A 98 -9.76 15.61 -3.96
N LEU A 99 -10.46 16.31 -3.07
CA LEU A 99 -10.12 16.41 -1.65
C LEU A 99 -10.27 15.06 -0.93
N LEU A 100 -11.38 14.35 -1.16
CA LEU A 100 -11.62 13.04 -0.55
C LEU A 100 -10.61 11.99 -1.05
N LEU A 101 -10.27 12.04 -2.35
CA LEU A 101 -9.20 11.20 -2.90
C LEU A 101 -7.85 11.53 -2.23
N ALA A 102 -7.52 12.82 -2.08
CA ALA A 102 -6.27 13.26 -1.42
C ALA A 102 -6.17 12.74 0.01
N PHE A 103 -7.24 12.89 0.81
CA PHE A 103 -7.28 12.36 2.17
C PHE A 103 -7.17 10.84 2.21
N THR A 104 -7.87 10.13 1.32
CA THR A 104 -7.80 8.67 1.25
C THR A 104 -6.39 8.21 0.93
N VAL A 105 -5.75 8.83 -0.07
CA VAL A 105 -4.38 8.48 -0.49
C VAL A 105 -3.36 8.83 0.58
N ALA A 106 -3.34 10.08 1.05
CA ALA A 106 -2.33 10.55 2.00
C ALA A 106 -2.51 9.91 3.39
N GLY A 107 -3.75 9.75 3.85
CA GLY A 107 -4.04 9.09 5.12
C GLY A 107 -3.66 7.61 5.11
N SER A 108 -3.99 6.89 4.03
CA SER A 108 -3.60 5.49 3.88
C SER A 108 -2.08 5.33 3.77
N GLY A 109 -1.42 6.18 2.97
CA GLY A 109 0.03 6.17 2.81
C GLY A 109 0.76 6.47 4.12
N LEU A 110 0.33 7.49 4.88
CA LEU A 110 0.90 7.78 6.20
C LEU A 110 0.76 6.59 7.15
N LEU A 111 -0.43 6.00 7.26
CA LEU A 111 -0.70 4.89 8.18
C LEU A 111 0.13 3.66 7.83
N PHE A 112 0.13 3.24 6.56
CA PHE A 112 0.85 2.04 6.12
C PHE A 112 2.36 2.28 6.11
N GLY A 113 2.80 3.49 5.76
CA GLY A 113 4.19 3.90 5.92
C GLY A 113 4.65 3.79 7.36
N LEU A 114 3.85 4.31 8.30
CA LEU A 114 4.13 4.27 9.74
C LEU A 114 4.30 2.83 10.25
N ILE A 115 3.39 1.93 9.87
CA ILE A 115 3.44 0.51 10.25
C ILE A 115 4.68 -0.18 9.65
N ASN A 116 5.04 0.14 8.41
CA ASN A 116 6.27 -0.35 7.81
C ASN A 116 7.51 0.16 8.55
N GLY A 117 7.52 1.42 8.97
CA GLY A 117 8.61 1.99 9.75
C GLY A 117 8.81 1.31 11.11
N PHE A 118 7.73 0.84 11.74
CA PHE A 118 7.82 0.07 12.99
C PHE A 118 8.44 -1.32 12.82
N THR A 119 8.20 -1.94 11.67
CA THR A 119 8.54 -3.35 11.42
C THR A 119 9.89 -3.52 10.71
N MET A 120 10.35 -2.48 10.02
CA MET A 120 11.66 -2.47 9.37
C MET A 120 12.77 -2.14 10.37
N PRO A 121 13.91 -2.84 10.32
CA PRO A 121 15.06 -2.51 11.17
C PRO A 121 15.56 -1.09 10.90
N SER A 122 15.65 -0.27 11.94
CA SER A 122 16.26 1.06 11.79
C SER A 122 17.72 0.94 11.37
N ALA A 123 18.12 1.64 10.31
CA ALA A 123 19.50 1.62 9.84
C ALA A 123 20.46 2.13 10.93
N ALA A 124 21.38 1.26 11.39
CA ALA A 124 22.34 1.59 12.46
C ALA A 124 23.29 2.75 12.08
N SER A 125 23.48 3.02 10.77
CA SER A 125 24.18 4.19 10.23
C SER A 125 23.98 4.28 8.71
N GLY A 126 23.54 5.44 8.19
CA GLY A 126 23.45 5.72 6.75
C GLY A 126 22.03 6.00 6.23
N LEU A 127 21.91 6.19 4.90
CA LEU A 127 20.60 6.29 4.23
C LEU A 127 19.90 4.93 4.29
N PRO A 128 18.65 4.85 4.80
CA PRO A 128 17.93 3.58 4.88
C PRO A 128 17.47 3.18 3.47
N LEU A 129 18.28 2.35 2.80
CA LEU A 129 18.08 1.95 1.41
C LEU A 129 16.80 1.13 1.21
N ASP A 130 16.43 0.33 2.19
CA ASP A 130 15.16 -0.40 2.28
C ASP A 130 13.95 0.52 2.18
N VAL A 131 13.97 1.64 2.87
CA VAL A 131 12.92 2.67 2.78
C VAL A 131 12.79 3.21 1.37
N LEU A 132 13.92 3.54 0.75
CA LEU A 132 13.95 3.98 -0.65
C LEU A 132 13.42 2.89 -1.58
N GLY A 133 13.73 1.62 -1.30
CA GLY A 133 13.20 0.46 -2.00
C GLY A 133 11.68 0.38 -1.95
N VAL A 134 11.10 0.42 -0.75
CA VAL A 134 9.65 0.38 -0.54
C VAL A 134 8.97 1.53 -1.26
N VAL A 135 9.44 2.77 -1.05
CA VAL A 135 8.85 3.97 -1.64
C VAL A 135 8.94 3.94 -3.16
N SER A 136 10.05 3.43 -3.71
CA SER A 136 10.21 3.22 -5.15
C SER A 136 9.24 2.18 -5.69
N GLY A 137 9.08 1.04 -5.01
CA GLY A 137 8.11 0.01 -5.38
C GLY A 137 6.68 0.54 -5.38
N VAL A 138 6.30 1.27 -4.33
CA VAL A 138 5.00 1.94 -4.22
C VAL A 138 4.80 2.92 -5.38
N ALA A 139 5.77 3.78 -5.66
CA ALA A 139 5.68 4.77 -6.74
C ALA A 139 5.56 4.13 -8.13
N VAL A 140 6.38 3.10 -8.41
CA VAL A 140 6.39 2.38 -9.69
C VAL A 140 5.07 1.64 -9.92
N LEU A 141 4.58 0.87 -8.95
CA LEU A 141 3.28 0.20 -9.09
C LEU A 141 2.14 1.21 -9.26
N SER A 142 2.17 2.29 -8.47
CA SER A 142 1.16 3.34 -8.52
C SER A 142 1.10 3.99 -9.90
N VAL A 143 2.23 4.38 -10.49
CA VAL A 143 2.25 5.03 -11.80
C VAL A 143 1.81 4.07 -12.90
N LEU A 144 2.32 2.84 -12.93
CA LEU A 144 2.03 1.89 -13.99
C LEU A 144 0.53 1.55 -14.04
N ILE A 145 -0.05 1.23 -12.87
CA ILE A 145 -1.45 0.82 -12.78
C ILE A 145 -2.38 2.01 -13.00
N SER A 146 -2.17 3.13 -12.29
CA SER A 146 -3.07 4.28 -12.41
C SER A 146 -3.03 4.90 -13.81
N ALA A 147 -1.87 4.92 -14.48
CA ALA A 147 -1.75 5.37 -15.86
C ALA A 147 -2.51 4.43 -16.83
N GLN A 148 -2.33 3.12 -16.69
CA GLN A 148 -3.03 2.13 -17.53
C GLN A 148 -4.55 2.25 -17.39
N VAL A 149 -5.03 2.42 -16.15
CA VAL A 149 -6.46 2.57 -15.87
C VAL A 149 -7.01 3.90 -16.40
N ALA A 150 -6.25 4.99 -16.28
CA ALA A 150 -6.67 6.28 -16.80
C ALA A 150 -6.68 6.33 -18.35
N ALA A 151 -5.78 5.59 -18.99
CA ALA A 151 -5.63 5.55 -20.45
C ALA A 151 -6.65 4.63 -21.15
N THR A 152 -7.09 3.56 -20.49
CA THR A 152 -7.95 2.54 -21.11
C THR A 152 -9.42 2.78 -20.80
N ARG A 153 -10.25 2.95 -21.84
CA ARG A 153 -11.68 3.29 -21.70
C ARG A 153 -12.65 2.24 -22.26
N SER A 154 -12.18 1.05 -22.61
CA SER A 154 -13.08 0.00 -23.10
C SER A 154 -13.99 -0.53 -21.99
N ASN A 155 -15.23 -0.87 -22.32
CA ASN A 155 -16.21 -1.36 -21.34
C ASN A 155 -15.71 -2.62 -20.61
N GLY A 156 -15.08 -3.55 -21.33
CA GLY A 156 -14.51 -4.77 -20.74
C GLY A 156 -13.40 -4.47 -19.73
N PHE A 157 -12.52 -3.51 -20.04
CA PHE A 157 -11.46 -3.11 -19.11
C PHE A 157 -12.02 -2.43 -17.85
N CYS A 158 -13.01 -1.56 -18.01
CA CYS A 158 -13.70 -0.94 -16.86
C CYS A 158 -14.35 -1.99 -15.94
N ILE A 159 -14.95 -3.04 -16.51
CA ILE A 159 -15.49 -4.17 -15.74
C ILE A 159 -14.37 -4.91 -15.01
N ALA A 160 -13.26 -5.23 -15.69
CA ALA A 160 -12.11 -5.91 -15.08
C ALA A 160 -11.54 -5.15 -13.88
N VAL A 161 -11.43 -3.82 -13.96
CA VAL A 161 -11.01 -2.97 -12.83
C VAL A 161 -11.96 -3.10 -11.63
N ARG A 162 -13.28 -3.11 -11.88
CA ARG A 162 -14.29 -3.28 -10.82
C ARG A 162 -14.23 -4.67 -10.19
N VAL A 163 -14.01 -5.71 -11.00
CA VAL A 163 -13.82 -7.09 -10.54
C VAL A 163 -12.58 -7.18 -9.65
N ALA A 164 -11.46 -6.58 -10.06
CA ALA A 164 -10.26 -6.51 -9.23
C ALA A 164 -10.52 -5.82 -7.88
N GLY A 165 -11.27 -4.71 -7.87
CA GLY A 165 -11.72 -4.05 -6.64
C GLY A 165 -12.54 -4.98 -5.72
N SER A 166 -13.44 -5.79 -6.30
CA SER A 166 -14.26 -6.74 -5.55
C SER A 166 -13.43 -7.85 -4.90
N TRP A 167 -12.37 -8.30 -5.57
CA TRP A 167 -11.43 -9.28 -5.00
C TRP A 167 -10.62 -8.70 -3.85
N ILE A 168 -10.19 -7.44 -3.95
CA ILE A 168 -9.51 -6.72 -2.85
C ILE A 168 -10.44 -6.62 -1.64
N ALA A 169 -11.70 -6.22 -1.85
CA ALA A 169 -12.70 -6.14 -0.78
C ALA A 169 -12.97 -7.50 -0.14
N ALA A 170 -13.16 -8.55 -0.95
CA ALA A 170 -13.40 -9.90 -0.47
C ALA A 170 -12.21 -10.45 0.34
N ALA A 171 -10.98 -10.28 -0.14
CA ALA A 171 -9.77 -10.66 0.60
C ALA A 171 -9.71 -9.95 1.96
N GLY A 172 -10.09 -8.68 1.99
CA GLY A 172 -10.17 -7.91 3.22
C GLY A 172 -11.23 -8.40 4.20
N PHE A 173 -12.45 -8.67 3.75
CA PHE A 173 -13.49 -9.24 4.62
C PHE A 173 -13.13 -10.63 5.15
N LEU A 174 -12.46 -11.46 4.34
CA LEU A 174 -11.93 -12.74 4.79
C LEU A 174 -10.87 -12.54 5.89
N SER A 175 -9.93 -11.61 5.69
CA SER A 175 -8.91 -11.26 6.71
C SER A 175 -9.54 -10.74 8.00
N VAL A 176 -10.58 -9.90 7.92
CA VAL A 176 -11.34 -9.46 9.09
C VAL A 176 -11.97 -10.65 9.83
N GLY A 177 -12.60 -11.57 9.10
CA GLY A 177 -13.17 -12.78 9.69
C GLY A 177 -12.13 -13.66 10.40
N MET A 178 -10.92 -13.76 9.83
CA MET A 178 -9.80 -14.48 10.45
C MET A 178 -9.30 -13.79 11.72
N LEU A 179 -9.20 -12.45 11.72
CA LEU A 179 -8.81 -11.67 12.91
C LEU A 179 -9.80 -11.87 14.06
N PHE A 180 -11.10 -11.88 13.79
CA PHE A 180 -12.11 -12.15 14.82
C PHE A 180 -12.11 -13.59 15.32
N LYS A 181 -11.78 -14.56 14.46
CA LYS A 181 -11.66 -15.96 14.88
C LYS A 181 -10.42 -16.19 15.76
N ALA A 182 -9.37 -15.40 15.58
CA ALA A 182 -8.11 -15.54 16.30
C ALA A 182 -8.09 -14.80 17.65
N ALA A 183 -9.07 -13.95 17.93
CA ALA A 183 -9.27 -13.23 19.20
C ALA A 183 -10.10 -14.08 20.18
#